data_AF-W0EW04-F1
#
_entry.id   AF-W0EW04-F1
#
_cell.length_a   1.000
_cell.length_b   1.000
_cell.length_c   1.000
_cell.angle_alpha   90.00
_cell.angle_beta   90.00
_cell.angle_gamma   90.00
#
_symmetry.space_group_name_H-M   'P 1'
#
loop_
_entity.id
_entity.type
_entity.pdbx_description
1 polymer ?
#
loop_
_entity_poly.entity_id
_entity_poly.type
_entity_poly.pdbx_seq_one_letter_code
_entity_poly.pdbx_strand_id
1 'polypeptide(L)'
;MIKSTKLNLLGVILFFISCAPMPPAKVNTTLPALTKSRFISLSQAEEMTKTGKCKYLVKNRNYAAPMALSAKGDLKQCAKGIDEWVKLDGGNAYVLKNYKWVSVDGYGSAQLHLEFDTMLCE
;
A
#
# COMPACT_ATOMS: atom_id res chain seq x y z
N MET A 1 45.23 39.12 -26.19
CA MET A 1 44.10 38.42 -26.83
C MET A 1 43.83 37.13 -26.07
N ILE A 2 42.82 37.13 -25.19
CA ILE A 2 42.44 35.96 -24.39
C ILE A 2 41.35 35.20 -25.17
N LYS A 3 41.64 33.95 -25.52
CA LYS A 3 40.80 33.09 -26.36
C LYS A 3 39.74 32.45 -25.46
N SER A 4 38.46 32.79 -25.70
CA SER A 4 37.32 32.24 -24.96
C SER A 4 37.07 30.78 -25.36
N THR A 5 37.29 29.86 -24.42
CA THR A 5 37.02 28.42 -24.58
C THR A 5 35.51 28.20 -24.47
N LYS A 6 34.90 27.61 -25.51
CA LYS A 6 33.46 27.31 -25.53
C LYS A 6 33.12 26.27 -24.46
N LEU A 7 32.46 26.70 -23.40
CA LEU A 7 31.92 25.84 -22.36
C LEU A 7 30.62 25.19 -22.91
N ASN A 8 30.72 23.93 -23.34
CA ASN A 8 29.55 23.14 -23.69
C ASN A 8 28.75 22.84 -22.41
N LEU A 9 27.69 23.61 -22.21
CA LEU A 9 26.72 23.44 -21.14
C LEU A 9 25.90 22.17 -21.42
N LEU A 10 26.38 21.01 -20.97
CA LEU A 10 25.57 19.80 -20.88
C LEU A 10 24.47 20.05 -19.83
N GLY A 11 23.28 20.41 -20.31
CA GLY A 11 22.09 20.56 -19.49
C GLY A 11 21.77 19.24 -18.80
N VAL A 12 22.03 19.18 -17.50
CA VAL A 12 21.55 18.10 -16.63
C VAL A 12 20.03 18.25 -16.56
N ILE A 13 19.32 17.40 -17.29
CA ILE A 13 17.87 17.26 -17.16
C ILE A 13 17.62 16.60 -15.80
N LEU A 14 17.42 17.44 -14.78
CA LEU A 14 16.83 17.04 -13.51
C LEU A 14 15.39 16.62 -13.80
N PHE A 15 15.16 15.31 -13.93
CA PHE A 15 13.82 14.74 -13.86
C PHE A 15 13.22 15.17 -12.53
N PHE A 16 12.28 16.11 -12.56
CA PHE A 16 11.42 16.39 -11.42
C PHE A 16 10.60 15.12 -11.16
N ILE A 17 11.07 14.32 -10.20
CA ILE A 17 10.30 13.19 -9.66
C ILE A 17 9.15 13.84 -8.90
N SER A 18 7.99 13.97 -9.54
CA SER A 18 6.80 14.45 -8.85
C SER A 18 6.47 13.47 -7.73
N CYS A 19 6.53 13.95 -6.49
CA CYS A 19 6.14 13.20 -5.30
C CYS A 19 4.61 13.17 -5.23
N ALA A 20 3.97 12.48 -6.19
CA ALA A 20 2.54 12.27 -6.18
C ALA A 20 2.22 10.94 -5.48
N PRO A 21 1.16 10.88 -4.64
CA PRO A 21 0.68 9.61 -4.09
C PRO A 21 0.38 8.61 -5.21
N MET A 22 0.62 7.33 -4.95
CA MET A 22 0.37 6.28 -5.95
C MET A 22 -1.13 6.26 -6.34
N PRO A 23 -1.47 6.15 -7.64
CA PRO A 23 -2.86 6.10 -8.09
C PRO A 23 -3.62 4.90 -7.50
N PRO A 24 -4.95 5.02 -7.30
CA PRO A 24 -5.78 3.95 -6.74
C PRO A 24 -5.66 2.59 -7.41
N ALA A 25 -5.66 2.57 -8.74
CA ALA A 25 -5.54 1.34 -9.51
C ALA A 25 -4.23 0.61 -9.24
N LYS A 26 -3.14 1.35 -8.98
CA LYS A 26 -1.85 0.75 -8.62
C LYS A 26 -1.83 0.25 -7.19
N VAL A 27 -2.49 0.90 -6.24
CA VAL A 27 -2.59 0.40 -4.85
C VAL A 27 -3.33 -0.94 -4.81
N ASN A 28 -4.48 -1.03 -5.46
CA ASN A 28 -5.33 -2.23 -5.47
C ASN A 28 -4.72 -3.43 -6.19
N THR A 29 -3.67 -3.23 -7.00
CA THR A 29 -2.95 -4.30 -7.69
C THR A 29 -1.61 -4.60 -7.02
N THR A 30 -0.91 -3.58 -6.53
CA THR A 30 0.42 -3.72 -5.93
C THR A 30 0.35 -4.24 -4.51
N LEU A 31 -0.60 -3.76 -3.69
CA LEU A 31 -0.69 -4.19 -2.29
C LEU A 31 -0.98 -5.69 -2.17
N PRO A 32 -1.98 -6.27 -2.89
CA PRO A 32 -2.19 -7.72 -2.88
C PRO A 32 -1.03 -8.55 -3.41
N ALA A 33 -0.22 -8.01 -4.32
CA ALA A 33 0.96 -8.71 -4.81
C ALA A 33 2.13 -8.71 -3.81
N LEU A 34 2.07 -7.87 -2.78
CA LEU A 34 3.11 -7.74 -1.74
C LEU A 34 2.77 -8.49 -0.45
N THR A 35 1.51 -8.90 -0.26
CA THR A 35 1.06 -9.70 0.88
C THR A 35 1.32 -11.19 0.62
N LYS A 36 1.53 -11.94 1.70
CA LYS A 36 1.54 -13.42 1.68
C LYS A 36 0.16 -13.99 1.93
N SER A 37 -0.68 -13.25 2.66
CA SER A 37 -2.06 -13.59 2.95
C SER A 37 -2.91 -13.49 1.69
N ARG A 38 -3.88 -14.40 1.54
CA ARG A 38 -4.77 -14.41 0.37
C ARG A 38 -5.63 -13.15 0.37
N PHE A 39 -5.52 -12.35 -0.69
CA PHE A 39 -6.44 -11.26 -0.94
C PHE A 39 -7.78 -11.79 -1.46
N ILE A 40 -8.88 -11.28 -0.89
CA ILE A 40 -10.25 -11.57 -1.31
C ILE A 40 -10.96 -10.23 -1.52
N SER A 41 -11.66 -10.08 -2.66
CA SER A 41 -12.46 -8.87 -2.88
C SER A 41 -13.67 -8.84 -1.95
N LEU A 42 -14.24 -7.66 -1.73
CA LEU A 42 -15.43 -7.53 -0.87
C LEU A 42 -16.60 -8.42 -1.34
N SER A 43 -16.86 -8.47 -2.66
CA SER A 43 -17.91 -9.31 -3.24
C SER A 43 -17.64 -10.80 -3.05
N GLN A 44 -16.40 -11.24 -3.23
CA GLN A 44 -16.00 -12.63 -2.99
C GLN A 44 -16.15 -12.99 -1.51
N ALA A 45 -15.80 -12.08 -0.60
CA ALA A 45 -15.93 -12.31 0.84
C ALA A 45 -17.41 -12.50 1.24
N GLU A 46 -18.32 -11.70 0.69
CA GLU A 46 -19.77 -11.86 0.90
C GLU A 46 -20.30 -13.21 0.39
N GLU A 47 -19.86 -13.65 -0.78
CA GLU A 47 -20.26 -14.95 -1.34
C GLU A 47 -19.68 -16.13 -0.54
N MET A 48 -18.39 -16.08 -0.22
CA MET A 48 -17.69 -17.16 0.48
C MET A 48 -18.16 -17.29 1.93
N THR A 49 -18.57 -16.18 2.57
CA THR A 49 -19.19 -16.24 3.90
C THR A 49 -20.59 -16.84 3.88
N LYS A 50 -21.42 -16.51 2.87
CA LYS A 50 -22.74 -17.14 2.70
C LYS A 50 -22.65 -18.64 2.44
N THR A 51 -21.63 -19.08 1.70
CA THR A 51 -21.41 -20.49 1.37
C THR A 51 -20.60 -21.25 2.42
N GLY A 52 -20.22 -20.60 3.54
CA GLY A 52 -19.47 -21.22 4.63
C GLY A 52 -17.97 -21.43 4.36
N LYS A 53 -17.47 -21.10 3.17
CA LYS A 53 -16.06 -21.26 2.75
C LYS A 53 -15.10 -20.27 3.43
N CYS A 54 -15.62 -19.19 3.98
CA CYS A 54 -14.85 -18.21 4.74
C CYS A 54 -15.63 -17.74 5.95
N LYS A 55 -14.92 -17.33 7.00
CA LYS A 55 -15.46 -16.55 8.11
C LYS A 55 -14.61 -15.33 8.40
N TYR A 56 -15.26 -14.23 8.75
CA TYR A 56 -14.58 -13.06 9.30
C TYR A 56 -14.02 -13.40 10.68
N LEU A 57 -12.79 -12.97 10.95
CA LEU A 57 -12.15 -13.07 12.26
C LEU A 57 -12.21 -11.73 12.97
N VAL A 58 -11.68 -10.68 12.32
CA VAL A 58 -11.74 -9.29 12.80
C VAL A 58 -12.16 -8.40 11.63
N LYS A 59 -13.09 -7.47 11.89
CA LYS A 59 -13.58 -6.52 10.89
C LYS A 59 -13.18 -5.09 11.21
N ASN A 60 -13.11 -4.26 10.16
CA ASN A 60 -12.83 -2.82 10.22
C ASN A 60 -11.52 -2.48 10.93
N ARG A 61 -10.48 -3.30 10.73
CA ARG A 61 -9.17 -3.05 11.32
C ARG A 61 -8.56 -1.83 10.65
N ASN A 62 -8.32 -0.79 11.45
CA ASN A 62 -7.58 0.39 11.03
C ASN A 62 -6.09 0.19 11.33
N TYR A 63 -5.25 0.35 10.32
CA TYR A 63 -3.81 0.18 10.44
C TYR A 63 -3.07 1.30 9.73
N ALA A 64 -2.23 2.02 10.49
CA ALA A 64 -1.32 3.01 9.97
C ALA A 64 0.08 2.39 9.93
N ALA A 65 0.57 2.06 8.74
CA ALA A 65 1.88 1.43 8.61
C ALA A 65 3.01 2.44 8.86
N PRO A 66 4.19 1.99 9.32
CA PRO A 66 5.38 2.82 9.35
C PRO A 66 5.68 3.40 7.97
N MET A 67 6.04 4.67 7.92
CA MET A 67 6.39 5.35 6.68
C MET A 67 7.74 4.85 6.14
N ALA A 68 7.84 4.78 4.83
CA ALA A 68 9.06 4.46 4.10
C ALA A 68 9.48 5.66 3.23
N LEU A 69 10.66 5.55 2.62
CA LEU A 69 11.20 6.59 1.72
C LEU A 69 10.46 6.67 0.36
N SER A 70 9.48 5.82 0.10
CA SER A 70 8.72 5.80 -1.16
C SER A 70 7.36 5.14 -0.98
N ALA A 71 6.39 5.50 -1.84
CA ALA A 71 5.05 4.92 -1.84
C ALA A 71 5.04 3.38 -1.98
N LYS A 72 5.97 2.81 -2.76
CA LYS A 72 6.13 1.34 -2.86
C LYS A 72 6.67 0.76 -1.55
N GLY A 73 7.54 1.49 -0.85
CA GLY A 73 8.00 1.14 0.49
C GLY A 73 6.85 1.14 1.49
N ASP A 74 5.98 2.15 1.47
CA ASP A 74 4.81 2.21 2.35
C ASP A 74 3.88 1.02 2.12
N LEU A 75 3.65 0.66 0.86
CA LEU A 75 2.86 -0.52 0.50
C LEU A 75 3.50 -1.83 1.00
N LYS A 76 4.84 -1.95 0.99
CA LYS A 76 5.54 -3.10 1.57
C LYS A 76 5.34 -3.18 3.09
N GLN A 77 5.43 -2.05 3.78
CA GLN A 77 5.22 -1.99 5.24
C GLN A 77 3.76 -2.28 5.59
N CYS A 78 2.82 -1.80 4.78
CA CYS A 78 1.41 -2.16 4.85
C CYS A 78 1.18 -3.65 4.67
N ALA A 79 1.73 -4.24 3.61
CA ALA A 79 1.58 -5.66 3.31
C ALA A 79 2.11 -6.54 4.45
N LYS A 80 3.28 -6.20 5.00
CA LYS A 80 3.85 -6.87 6.17
C LYS A 80 2.90 -6.80 7.38
N GLY A 81 2.34 -5.63 7.66
CA GLY A 81 1.38 -5.47 8.75
C GLY A 81 0.10 -6.26 8.55
N ILE A 82 -0.44 -6.33 7.33
CA ILE A 82 -1.58 -7.21 7.01
C ILE A 82 -1.22 -8.66 7.32
N ASP A 83 -0.07 -9.16 6.85
CA ASP A 83 0.35 -10.54 7.07
C ASP A 83 0.54 -10.87 8.56
N GLU A 84 1.09 -9.93 9.33
CA GLU A 84 1.22 -10.06 10.78
C GLU A 84 -0.15 -10.14 11.46
N TRP A 85 -1.08 -9.25 11.11
CA TRP A 85 -2.41 -9.26 11.70
C TRP A 85 -3.24 -10.48 11.30
N VAL A 86 -3.21 -10.88 10.04
CA VAL A 86 -3.87 -12.10 9.57
C VAL A 86 -3.35 -13.31 10.35
N LYS A 87 -2.03 -13.41 10.53
CA LYS A 87 -1.42 -14.50 11.32
C LYS A 87 -1.82 -14.42 12.80
N LEU A 88 -1.78 -13.24 13.42
CA LEU A 88 -2.14 -13.05 14.83
C LEU A 88 -3.61 -13.39 15.10
N ASP A 89 -4.51 -13.06 14.17
CA ASP A 89 -5.92 -13.37 14.27
C ASP A 89 -6.23 -14.86 13.98
N GLY A 90 -5.24 -15.64 13.54
CA GLY A 90 -5.38 -17.06 13.19
C GLY A 90 -6.03 -17.28 11.82
N GLY A 91 -5.95 -16.29 10.92
CA GLY A 91 -6.47 -16.34 9.57
C GLY A 91 -5.44 -16.71 8.51
N ASN A 92 -5.90 -16.72 7.26
CA ASN A 92 -5.08 -16.92 6.07
C ASN A 92 -5.43 -15.96 4.92
N ALA A 93 -6.45 -15.12 5.10
CA ALA A 93 -6.95 -14.22 4.08
C ALA A 93 -7.31 -12.85 4.67
N TYR A 94 -7.44 -11.85 3.79
CA TYR A 94 -7.86 -10.51 4.15
C TYR A 94 -8.71 -9.86 3.05
N VAL A 95 -9.50 -8.86 3.45
CA VAL A 95 -10.30 -8.02 2.55
C VAL A 95 -9.88 -6.58 2.75
N LEU A 96 -9.33 -5.94 1.72
CA LEU A 96 -9.07 -4.51 1.75
C LEU A 96 -10.38 -3.73 1.54
N LYS A 97 -10.79 -2.94 2.52
CA LYS A 97 -12.01 -2.13 2.45
C LYS A 97 -11.73 -0.71 1.98
N ASN A 98 -10.68 -0.10 2.52
CA ASN A 98 -10.32 1.26 2.20
C ASN A 98 -8.82 1.52 2.42
N TYR A 99 -8.31 2.59 1.82
CA TYR A 99 -7.01 3.15 2.15
C TYR A 99 -7.03 4.66 1.98
N LYS A 100 -6.17 5.36 2.73
CA LYS A 100 -6.00 6.80 2.61
C LYS A 100 -4.55 7.21 2.89
N TRP A 101 -4.08 8.20 2.17
CA TRP A 101 -2.81 8.88 2.46
C TRP A 101 -3.11 10.05 3.40
N VAL A 102 -2.57 10.02 4.61
CA VAL A 102 -2.77 11.05 5.62
C VAL A 102 -1.48 11.87 5.73
N SER A 103 -1.55 13.18 5.48
CA SER A 103 -0.40 14.07 5.68
C SER A 103 0.01 14.05 7.15
N VAL A 104 1.29 13.81 7.42
CA VAL A 104 1.84 13.78 8.79
C VAL A 104 2.71 14.99 9.12
N ASP A 105 3.07 15.78 8.11
CA ASP A 105 3.76 17.05 8.27
C ASP A 105 3.30 18.08 7.23
N GLY A 106 3.79 19.32 7.37
CA GLY A 106 3.58 20.40 6.41
C GLY A 106 4.55 20.38 5.22
N TYR A 107 5.43 19.37 5.14
CA TYR A 107 6.47 19.24 4.11
C TYR A 107 6.09 18.24 3.00
N GLY A 108 4.87 17.69 3.07
CA GLY A 108 4.31 16.80 2.06
C GLY A 108 4.54 15.32 2.35
N SER A 109 5.02 14.96 3.54
CA SER A 109 5.10 13.56 3.96
C SER A 109 3.71 13.03 4.29
N ALA A 110 3.36 11.87 3.74
CA ALA A 110 2.09 11.21 3.99
C ALA A 110 2.29 9.77 4.47
N GLN A 111 1.45 9.34 5.41
CA GLN A 111 1.38 7.98 5.90
C GLN A 111 0.20 7.24 5.26
N LEU A 112 0.43 6.02 4.81
CA LEU A 112 -0.63 5.15 4.29
C LEU A 112 -1.39 4.48 5.44
N HIS A 113 -2.68 4.74 5.50
CA HIS A 113 -3.63 4.13 6.42
C HIS A 113 -4.52 3.15 5.66
N LEU A 114 -4.73 1.97 6.22
CA LEU A 114 -5.57 0.92 5.66
C LEU A 114 -6.76 0.62 6.57
N GLU A 115 -7.88 0.29 5.95
CA GLU A 115 -8.99 -0.40 6.60
C GLU A 115 -9.16 -1.76 5.94
N PHE A 116 -9.06 -2.84 6.73
CA PHE A 116 -9.20 -4.19 6.21
C PHE A 116 -9.84 -5.15 7.22
N ASP A 117 -10.35 -6.27 6.72
CA ASP A 117 -10.85 -7.38 7.52
C ASP A 117 -9.87 -8.56 7.44
N THR A 118 -9.77 -9.35 8.49
CA THR A 118 -9.05 -10.64 8.50
C THR A 118 -10.05 -11.77 8.43
N MET A 119 -9.69 -12.83 7.69
CA MET A 119 -10.56 -13.96 7.44
C MET A 119 -9.81 -15.28 7.58
N LEU A 120 -10.55 -16.31 7.96
CA LEU A 120 -10.14 -17.70 7.79
C LEU A 120 -11.00 -18.30 6.68
N CYS A 121 -10.34 -18.80 5.65
CA CYS A 121 -10.96 -19.41 4.48
C CYS A 121 -10.42 -20.82 4.24
N GLU A 122 -11.26 -21.66 3.66
CA GLU A 122 -10.92 -23.00 3.17
C GLU A 122 -10.16 -22.96 1.83
#